data_AF-A0A8S2G371-F1
#
_entry.id   AF-A0A8S2G371-F1
#
_cell.length_a   1.000
_cell.length_b   1.000
_cell.length_c   1.000
_cell.angle_alpha   90.00
_cell.angle_beta   90.00
_cell.angle_gamma   90.00
#
_symmetry.space_group_name_H-M   'P 1'
#
loop_
_entity.id
_entity.type
_entity.pdbx_description
1 polymer ?
#
loop_
_entity_poly.entity_id
_entity_poly.type
_entity_poly.pdbx_seq_one_letter_code
_entity_poly.pdbx_strand_id
1 'polypeptide(L)'
;PDEINVDGERLSSYEGINYYTNYTSSQSCTWDIYWKKFNHFHECPLVKMCYDFLFFIWLLLVFSYMMLYHFDPPDESLYLHWTEIYVIVTIFTMLLEDIRL
;
A
#
# COMPACT_ATOMS: atom_id res chain seq x y z
N PRO A 1 7.72 62.83 -18.06
CA PRO A 1 7.58 63.06 -16.60
C PRO A 1 6.25 62.46 -16.10
N ASP A 2 6.18 61.37 -15.34
CA ASP A 2 7.19 60.60 -14.62
C ASP A 2 6.69 59.13 -14.49
N GLU A 3 7.62 58.19 -14.51
CA GLU A 3 7.40 56.80 -14.10
C GLU A 3 7.28 56.70 -12.58
N ILE A 4 6.29 55.95 -12.08
CA ILE A 4 6.42 55.18 -10.84
C ILE A 4 5.75 53.82 -11.07
N ASN A 5 6.60 52.80 -11.19
CA ASN A 5 6.31 51.38 -11.08
C ASN A 5 6.36 50.98 -9.60
N VAL A 6 5.35 50.33 -9.04
CA VAL A 6 5.51 49.39 -7.92
C VAL A 6 4.45 48.28 -8.06
N ASP A 7 4.96 47.08 -8.27
CA ASP A 7 4.29 45.79 -8.29
C ASP A 7 3.51 45.48 -7.00
N GLY A 8 2.55 44.56 -7.13
CA GLY A 8 2.09 43.73 -6.01
C GLY A 8 0.64 43.95 -5.63
N GLU A 9 -0.24 43.12 -6.20
CA GLU A 9 -1.34 42.42 -5.51
C GLU A 9 -2.35 41.90 -6.55
N ARG A 10 -1.92 40.90 -7.33
CA ARG A 10 -2.81 39.88 -7.88
C ARG A 10 -2.54 38.59 -7.12
N LEU A 11 -3.04 38.53 -5.88
CA LEU A 11 -3.01 37.34 -5.05
C LEU A 11 -4.44 37.07 -4.56
N SER A 12 -4.88 35.81 -4.70
CA SER A 12 -6.14 35.24 -4.23
C SER A 12 -7.25 35.01 -5.29
N SER A 13 -6.97 34.18 -6.30
CA SER A 13 -8.00 33.22 -6.78
C SER A 13 -7.48 32.06 -7.66
N TYR A 14 -6.18 31.99 -7.98
CA TYR A 14 -5.65 31.02 -8.97
C TYR A 14 -4.77 29.88 -8.41
N GLU A 15 -4.72 29.65 -7.09
CA GLU A 15 -3.98 28.50 -6.53
C GLU A 15 -4.78 27.19 -6.49
N GLY A 16 -6.10 27.22 -6.73
CA GLY A 16 -6.94 26.01 -6.70
C GLY A 16 -7.13 25.30 -8.05
N ILE A 17 -6.80 25.94 -9.18
CA ILE A 17 -7.27 25.51 -10.52
C ILE A 17 -6.14 24.90 -11.38
N ASN A 18 -4.88 25.07 -10.99
CA ASN A 18 -3.72 24.67 -11.82
C ASN A 18 -3.17 23.25 -11.57
N TYR A 19 -3.80 22.42 -10.72
CA TYR A 19 -3.43 21.01 -10.62
C TYR A 19 -4.07 20.12 -11.69
N TYR A 20 -5.06 20.62 -12.44
CA TYR A 20 -5.84 19.81 -13.40
C TYR A 20 -5.68 20.21 -14.87
N THR A 21 -5.14 21.38 -15.18
CA THR A 21 -5.15 21.95 -16.54
C THR A 21 -3.96 21.56 -17.43
N ASN A 22 -2.99 20.77 -16.93
CA ASN A 22 -1.88 20.25 -17.73
C ASN A 22 -2.01 18.75 -18.10
N TYR A 23 -3.23 18.22 -18.11
CA TYR A 23 -3.51 16.85 -18.60
C TYR A 23 -4.09 16.80 -20.02
N THR A 24 -4.00 17.88 -20.77
CA THR A 24 -4.52 17.95 -22.15
C THR A 24 -3.44 18.40 -23.13
N SER A 25 -2.43 17.56 -23.34
CA SER A 25 -1.66 17.52 -24.60
C SER A 25 -0.65 16.37 -24.64
N SER A 26 -1.11 15.13 -24.52
CA SER A 26 -0.53 13.99 -25.25
C SER A 26 -1.35 12.74 -24.97
N GLN A 27 -1.98 12.18 -26.00
CA GLN A 27 -2.50 10.82 -26.00
C GLN A 27 -1.32 9.83 -26.00
N SER A 28 -0.59 9.78 -24.89
CA SER A 28 0.51 8.86 -24.66
C SER A 28 0.32 8.24 -23.28
N CYS A 29 -0.05 6.96 -23.28
CA CYS A 29 -0.13 6.04 -22.13
C CYS A 29 -1.21 6.34 -21.07
N THR A 30 -2.45 5.96 -21.37
CA THR A 30 -3.54 5.87 -20.37
C THR A 30 -3.17 4.96 -19.19
N TRP A 31 -2.39 3.89 -19.42
CA TRP A 31 -1.92 2.97 -18.39
C TRP A 31 -1.08 3.64 -17.31
N ASP A 32 -0.21 4.59 -17.65
CA ASP A 32 0.65 5.27 -16.66
C ASP A 32 -0.15 6.13 -15.68
N ILE A 33 -1.23 6.76 -16.17
CA ILE A 33 -2.14 7.54 -15.32
C ILE A 33 -2.92 6.61 -14.37
N TYR A 34 -3.35 5.44 -14.84
CA TYR A 34 -4.01 4.44 -13.98
C TYR A 34 -3.08 3.89 -12.91
N TRP A 35 -1.84 3.54 -13.28
CA TRP A 35 -0.83 3.07 -12.33
C TRP A 35 -0.49 4.11 -11.28
N LYS A 36 -0.37 5.38 -11.67
CA LYS A 36 -0.12 6.48 -10.73
C LYS A 36 -1.28 6.67 -9.74
N LYS A 37 -2.52 6.59 -10.24
CA LYS A 37 -3.72 6.69 -9.39
C LYS A 37 -3.85 5.49 -8.45
N PHE A 38 -3.48 4.30 -8.91
CA PHE A 38 -3.48 3.08 -8.11
C PHE A 38 -2.42 3.13 -7.00
N ASN A 39 -1.18 3.52 -7.32
CA ASN A 39 -0.14 3.69 -6.29
C ASN A 39 -0.57 4.69 -5.21
N HIS A 40 -1.16 5.82 -5.61
CA HIS A 40 -1.64 6.80 -4.65
C HIS A 40 -2.78 6.26 -3.76
N PHE A 41 -3.64 5.40 -4.31
CA PHE A 41 -4.69 4.72 -3.53
C PHE A 41 -4.09 3.77 -2.48
N HIS A 42 -3.05 3.01 -2.85
CA HIS A 42 -2.33 2.12 -1.93
C HIS A 42 -1.50 2.86 -0.88
N GLU A 43 -1.10 4.11 -1.13
CA GLU A 43 -0.39 4.93 -0.14
C GLU A 43 -1.29 5.41 1.00
N CYS A 44 -2.61 5.47 0.79
CA CYS A 44 -3.58 5.93 1.76
C CYS A 44 -3.55 5.10 3.06
N PRO A 45 -3.43 5.71 4.24
CA PRO A 45 -3.29 5.00 5.51
C PRO A 45 -4.50 4.12 5.85
N LEU A 46 -5.71 4.55 5.47
CA LEU A 46 -6.92 3.77 5.70
C LEU A 46 -6.92 2.48 4.88
N VAL A 47 -6.48 2.56 3.62
CA VAL A 47 -6.39 1.41 2.72
C VAL A 47 -5.34 0.42 3.20
N LYS A 48 -4.18 0.91 3.70
CA LYS A 48 -3.16 0.06 4.34
C LYS A 48 -3.71 -0.68 5.55
N MET A 49 -4.37 0.02 6.48
CA MET A 49 -4.99 -0.63 7.65
C MET A 49 -6.03 -1.68 7.26
N CYS A 50 -6.80 -1.47 6.19
CA CYS A 50 -7.72 -2.49 5.68
C CYS A 50 -6.97 -3.72 5.14
N TYR A 51 -5.86 -3.55 4.43
CA TYR A 51 -5.03 -4.68 3.99
C TYR A 51 -4.47 -5.46 5.17
N ASP A 52 -3.93 -4.77 6.17
CA ASP A 52 -3.36 -5.40 7.37
C ASP A 52 -4.43 -6.19 8.13
N PHE A 53 -5.63 -5.61 8.28
CA PHE A 53 -6.75 -6.26 8.96
C PHE A 53 -7.24 -7.51 8.21
N LEU A 54 -7.44 -7.41 6.89
CA LEU A 54 -7.87 -8.54 6.08
C LEU A 54 -6.81 -9.64 6.05
N PHE A 55 -5.54 -9.27 5.94
CA PHE A 55 -4.41 -10.18 5.98
C PHE A 55 -4.33 -10.91 7.33
N PHE A 56 -4.53 -10.19 8.44
CA PHE A 56 -4.55 -10.77 9.77
C PHE A 56 -5.69 -11.78 9.95
N ILE A 57 -6.91 -11.47 9.51
CA ILE A 57 -8.02 -12.43 9.53
C ILE A 57 -7.69 -13.67 8.70
N TRP A 58 -7.13 -13.47 7.50
CA TRP A 58 -6.77 -14.59 6.64
C TRP A 58 -5.67 -15.45 7.26
N LEU A 59 -4.65 -14.84 7.88
CA LEU A 59 -3.61 -15.55 8.63
C LEU A 59 -4.21 -16.38 9.77
N LEU A 60 -5.15 -15.82 10.54
CA LEU A 60 -5.84 -16.55 11.59
C LEU A 60 -6.60 -17.76 11.05
N LEU A 61 -7.26 -17.64 9.90
CA LEU A 61 -7.95 -18.75 9.25
C LEU A 61 -6.97 -19.85 8.82
N VAL A 62 -5.86 -19.49 8.19
CA VAL A 62 -4.81 -20.44 7.76
C VAL A 62 -4.17 -21.13 8.97
N PHE A 63 -3.86 -20.37 10.01
CA PHE A 63 -3.30 -20.89 11.26
C PHE A 63 -4.27 -21.85 11.94
N SER A 64 -5.55 -21.45 12.07
CA SER A 64 -6.59 -22.31 12.63
C SER A 64 -6.79 -23.58 11.81
N TYR A 65 -6.73 -23.50 10.48
CA TYR A 65 -6.82 -24.67 9.60
C TYR A 65 -5.66 -25.65 9.86
N MET A 66 -4.42 -25.14 9.94
CA MET A 66 -3.25 -25.96 10.21
C MET A 66 -3.35 -26.67 11.58
N MET A 67 -3.71 -25.92 12.64
CA MET A 67 -3.86 -26.48 13.98
C MET A 67 -4.97 -27.54 14.09
N LEU A 68 -6.05 -27.40 13.32
CA LEU A 68 -7.20 -28.29 13.44
C LEU A 68 -7.08 -29.57 12.60
N TYR A 69 -6.44 -29.48 11.43
CA TYR A 69 -6.43 -30.58 10.45
C TYR A 69 -5.06 -31.22 10.23
N HIS A 70 -3.95 -30.52 10.51
CA HIS A 70 -2.59 -30.95 10.15
C HIS A 70 -1.60 -30.81 11.31
N PHE A 71 -2.08 -30.78 12.57
CA PHE A 71 -1.22 -30.86 13.74
C PHE A 71 -0.87 -32.32 14.04
N ASP A 72 -0.18 -32.96 13.09
CA ASP A 72 0.37 -34.29 13.29
C ASP A 72 1.71 -34.17 14.04
N PRO A 73 2.01 -35.07 14.98
CA PRO A 73 3.32 -35.11 15.62
C PRO A 73 4.40 -35.33 14.54
N PRO A 74 5.61 -34.77 14.71
CA PRO A 74 6.66 -34.90 13.72
C PRO A 74 7.06 -36.38 13.58
N ASP A 75 6.64 -37.02 12.49
CA ASP A 75 7.13 -38.34 12.11
C ASP A 75 8.61 -38.23 11.68
N GLU A 76 9.35 -39.35 11.78
CA GLU A 76 10.79 -39.41 11.48
C GLU A 76 11.15 -38.97 10.03
N SER A 77 10.16 -38.94 9.14
CA SER A 77 10.26 -38.22 7.87
C SER A 77 9.89 -36.76 8.09
N LEU A 78 10.88 -35.86 7.93
CA LEU A 78 10.79 -34.41 7.99
C LEU A 78 9.82 -33.83 6.93
N TYR A 79 8.54 -34.17 7.01
CA TYR A 79 7.50 -33.79 6.07
C TYR A 79 6.78 -32.57 6.64
N LEU A 80 7.47 -31.43 6.63
CA LEU A 80 6.85 -30.16 6.99
C LEU A 80 5.81 -29.81 5.93
N HIS A 81 4.55 -29.62 6.34
CA HIS A 81 3.52 -29.24 5.40
C HIS A 81 3.80 -27.82 4.87
N TRP A 82 3.60 -27.58 3.57
CA TRP A 82 3.88 -26.27 2.96
C TRP A 82 3.16 -25.10 3.64
N THR A 83 1.99 -25.34 4.24
CA THR A 83 1.26 -24.32 5.00
C THR A 83 1.97 -23.92 6.29
N GLU A 84 2.68 -24.85 6.93
CA GLU A 84 3.46 -24.56 8.14
C GLU A 84 4.66 -23.68 7.80
N ILE A 85 5.38 -24.00 6.72
CA ILE A 85 6.47 -23.14 6.19
C ILE A 85 5.93 -21.73 5.93
N TYR A 86 4.78 -21.65 5.26
CA TYR A 86 4.13 -20.37 4.95
C TYR A 86 3.85 -19.55 6.22
N VAL A 87 3.20 -20.15 7.22
CA VAL A 87 2.88 -19.48 8.49
C VAL A 87 4.15 -19.01 9.21
N ILE A 88 5.20 -19.85 9.27
CA ILE A 88 6.48 -19.50 9.91
C ILE A 88 7.11 -18.29 9.23
N VAL A 89 7.19 -18.30 7.89
CA VAL A 89 7.73 -17.18 7.12
C VAL A 89 6.92 -15.91 7.38
N THR A 90 5.59 -16.00 7.41
CA THR A 90 4.74 -14.83 7.67
C THR A 90 4.94 -14.25 9.06
N ILE A 91 4.98 -15.09 10.11
CA ILE A 91 5.26 -14.63 11.48
C ILE A 91 6.65 -13.97 11.54
N PHE A 92 7.65 -14.56 10.88
CA PHE A 92 8.99 -13.98 10.82
C PHE A 92 9.00 -12.62 10.12
N THR A 93 8.24 -12.45 9.02
CA THR A 93 8.12 -11.14 8.35
C THR A 93 7.45 -10.10 9.23
N MET A 94 6.42 -10.46 10.01
CA MET A 94 5.79 -9.56 10.98
C MET A 94 6.77 -9.13 12.07
N LEU A 95 7.56 -10.07 12.61
CA LEU A 95 8.60 -9.75 13.60
C LEU A 95 9.65 -8.78 13.05
N LEU A 96 10.06 -8.93 11.78
CA LEU A 96 10.98 -7.99 11.15
C LEU A 96 10.37 -6.59 10.96
N GLU A 97 9.07 -6.51 10.68
CA GLU A 97 8.35 -5.25 10.60
C GLU A 97 8.28 -4.55 11.96
N ASP A 98 7.99 -5.30 13.03
CA ASP A 98 7.98 -4.80 14.42
C ASP A 98 9.37 -4.27 14.85
N ILE A 99 10.47 -4.89 14.41
CA ILE A 99 11.84 -4.41 14.70
C ILE A 99 12.18 -3.13 13.91
N ARG A 100 11.57 -2.94 12.74
CA ARG A 100 11.84 -1.79 11.87
C ARG A 100 11.16 -0.50 12.36
N LEU A 101 10.05 -0.63 13.08
CA LEU A 101 9.29 0.47 13.70
C LEU A 101 10.01 1.03 14.93
#